data_AF-A0A959Z8V2-F1
#
_entry.id   AF-A0A959Z8V2-F1
#
_cell.length_a   1.000
_cell.length_b   1.000
_cell.length_c   1.000
_cell.angle_alpha   90.00
_cell.angle_beta   90.00
_cell.angle_gamma   90.00
#
_symmetry.space_group_name_H-M   'P 1'
#
loop_
_entity.id
_entity.type
_entity.pdbx_description
1 polymer ?
#
loop_
_entity_poly.entity_id
_entity_poly.type
_entity_poly.pdbx_seq_one_letter_code
_entity_poly.pdbx_strand_id
1 'polypeptide(L)'
;MVTPYDWQEGIGHRAQYVESRMSAGVPIAAASIPEGVLVATFRKQASKVFEVYDRLIYSAIGMQSDVENVRVGAIEFCHQEGYQRSEQDVTIQRLVSHISRPLKSAFGDFSTSPIVVRALFAEVADDIENDRYTILEYDGDYFNTKGVCLVAPSEESFLAMREALEGVDFPKVKQVDALAQLRESVLKGMDPDGSIAAAGEMPELSFEAAIMIRGEDKVRRFQRLGDPLD
;
A
#
# COMPACT_ATOMS: atom_id res chain seq x y z
N MET A 1 -37.64 -3.46 9.96
CA MET A 1 -36.76 -3.26 11.13
C MET A 1 -35.65 -4.27 10.97
N VAL A 2 -34.40 -3.82 10.76
CA VAL A 2 -33.25 -4.72 10.64
C VAL A 2 -32.98 -5.27 12.03
N THR A 3 -32.95 -6.59 12.19
CA THR A 3 -32.62 -7.18 13.50
C THR A 3 -31.11 -7.10 13.75
N PRO A 4 -30.64 -7.12 15.01
CA PRO A 4 -29.21 -7.19 15.30
C PRO A 4 -28.49 -8.38 14.63
N TYR A 5 -29.19 -9.49 14.41
CA TYR A 5 -28.66 -10.66 13.72
C TYR A 5 -28.49 -10.42 12.21
N ASP A 6 -29.50 -9.83 11.55
CA ASP A 6 -29.41 -9.46 10.13
C ASP A 6 -28.27 -8.45 9.87
N TRP A 7 -28.01 -7.56 10.83
CA TRP A 7 -26.91 -6.62 10.75
C TRP A 7 -25.54 -7.31 10.85
N GLN A 8 -25.37 -8.24 11.81
CA GLN A 8 -24.13 -9.00 11.96
C GLN A 8 -23.83 -9.88 10.74
N GLU A 9 -24.83 -10.62 10.25
CA GLU A 9 -24.69 -11.42 9.03
C GLU A 9 -24.37 -10.54 7.81
N GLY A 10 -25.04 -9.40 7.69
CA GLY A 10 -24.76 -8.44 6.64
C GLY A 10 -23.31 -7.95 6.63
N ILE A 11 -22.77 -7.55 7.80
CA ILE A 11 -21.36 -7.13 7.92
C ILE A 11 -20.43 -8.27 7.50
N GLY A 12 -20.70 -9.50 7.96
CA GLY A 12 -19.92 -10.68 7.60
C GLY A 12 -19.89 -10.94 6.09
N HIS A 13 -21.04 -10.88 5.42
CA HIS A 13 -21.11 -11.07 3.97
C HIS A 13 -20.34 -9.99 3.18
N ARG A 14 -20.36 -8.73 3.66
CA ARG A 14 -19.60 -7.65 3.03
C ARG A 14 -18.10 -7.84 3.20
N ALA A 15 -17.63 -8.22 4.38
CA ALA A 15 -16.23 -8.55 4.62
C ALA A 15 -15.76 -9.69 3.71
N GLN A 16 -16.51 -10.80 3.66
CA GLN A 16 -16.21 -11.93 2.78
C GLN A 16 -16.20 -11.55 1.30
N TYR A 17 -17.14 -10.70 0.86
CA TYR A 17 -17.13 -10.18 -0.51
C TYR A 17 -15.83 -9.44 -0.81
N VAL A 18 -15.41 -8.53 0.07
CA VAL A 18 -14.19 -7.75 -0.11
C VAL A 18 -12.94 -8.64 -0.11
N GLU A 19 -12.83 -9.55 0.85
CA GLU A 19 -11.72 -10.53 0.93
C GLU A 19 -11.63 -11.40 -0.33
N SER A 20 -12.76 -11.91 -0.80
CA SER A 20 -12.80 -12.73 -2.03
C SER A 20 -12.27 -11.96 -3.25
N ARG A 21 -12.55 -10.65 -3.32
CA ARG A 21 -12.08 -9.76 -4.40
C ARG A 21 -10.61 -9.37 -4.26
N MET A 22 -10.08 -9.39 -3.04
CA MET A 22 -8.67 -9.08 -2.77
C MET A 22 -7.75 -10.30 -2.89
N SER A 23 -8.27 -11.53 -2.84
CA SER A 23 -7.48 -12.77 -2.83
C SER A 23 -6.46 -12.91 -3.98
N ALA A 24 -6.79 -12.40 -5.17
CA ALA A 24 -5.90 -12.40 -6.34
C ALA A 24 -5.06 -11.11 -6.48
N GLY A 25 -5.04 -10.26 -5.45
CA GLY A 25 -4.32 -9.00 -5.43
C GLY A 25 -2.81 -9.21 -5.40
N VAL A 26 -2.08 -8.52 -6.27
CA VAL A 26 -0.61 -8.58 -6.24
C VAL A 26 -0.11 -7.84 -5.00
N PRO A 27 0.71 -8.46 -4.13
CA PRO A 27 1.21 -7.83 -2.91
C PRO A 27 2.10 -6.60 -3.15
N ILE A 28 2.31 -5.80 -2.09
CA ILE A 28 3.16 -4.61 -2.10
C ILE A 28 4.10 -4.68 -0.89
N ALA A 29 5.38 -4.42 -1.11
CA ALA A 29 6.37 -4.29 -0.05
C ALA A 29 6.96 -2.89 -0.07
N ALA A 30 7.14 -2.29 1.10
CA ALA A 30 7.80 -1.01 1.28
C ALA A 30 8.81 -1.07 2.42
N ALA A 31 9.91 -0.35 2.28
CA ALA A 31 10.92 -0.26 3.33
C ALA A 31 11.65 1.09 3.34
N SER A 32 12.03 1.50 4.55
CA SER A 32 12.82 2.69 4.82
C SER A 32 14.30 2.35 4.68
N ILE A 33 14.98 3.10 3.82
CA ILE A 33 16.42 3.02 3.57
C ILE A 33 17.05 4.40 3.84
N PRO A 34 18.39 4.51 3.91
CA PRO A 34 19.05 5.80 4.10
C PRO A 34 18.60 6.87 3.10
N GLU A 35 18.46 6.49 1.84
CA GLU A 35 18.09 7.36 0.72
C GLU A 35 16.61 7.80 0.74
N GLY A 36 15.74 7.13 1.50
CA GLY A 36 14.31 7.43 1.54
C GLY A 36 13.42 6.20 1.75
N VAL A 37 12.23 6.19 1.17
CA VAL A 37 11.30 5.05 1.24
C VAL A 37 11.16 4.40 -0.13
N LEU A 38 11.48 3.11 -0.20
CA LEU A 38 11.24 2.27 -1.37
C LEU A 38 9.85 1.62 -1.29
N VAL A 39 9.19 1.52 -2.43
CA VAL A 39 7.98 0.71 -2.61
C VAL A 39 8.15 -0.14 -3.85
N ALA A 40 7.90 -1.44 -3.73
CA ALA A 40 8.02 -2.43 -4.80
C ALA A 40 6.75 -3.29 -4.88
N THR A 41 6.38 -3.64 -6.11
CA THR A 41 5.26 -4.53 -6.44
C THR A 41 5.41 -5.04 -7.87
N PHE A 42 4.42 -5.79 -8.35
CA PHE A 42 4.25 -6.11 -9.76
C PHE A 42 2.93 -5.54 -10.27
N ARG A 43 2.87 -5.25 -11.56
CA ARG A 43 1.69 -4.70 -12.23
C ARG A 43 1.39 -5.44 -13.53
N LYS A 44 0.12 -5.37 -13.95
CA LYS A 44 -0.27 -5.68 -15.33
C LYS A 44 -0.02 -4.44 -16.18
N GLN A 45 -1.08 -3.72 -16.52
CA GLN A 45 -1.02 -2.50 -17.34
C GLN A 45 -0.99 -1.23 -16.50
N ALA A 46 -1.87 -1.12 -15.51
CA ALA A 46 -1.99 0.06 -14.66
C ALA A 46 -0.94 0.06 -13.55
N SER A 47 -0.37 1.24 -13.28
CA SER A 47 0.49 1.47 -12.12
C SER A 47 -0.25 1.25 -10.82
N LYS A 48 0.51 0.85 -9.79
CA LYS A 48 0.03 0.73 -8.41
C LYS A 48 0.74 1.68 -7.45
N VAL A 49 1.89 2.23 -7.82
CA VAL A 49 2.70 3.09 -6.95
C VAL A 49 2.64 4.53 -7.44
N PHE A 50 2.21 5.45 -6.58
CA PHE A 50 1.92 6.83 -6.94
C PHE A 50 2.47 7.83 -5.92
N GLU A 51 2.92 8.98 -6.42
CA GLU A 51 3.10 10.18 -5.62
C GLU A 51 1.73 10.81 -5.35
N VAL A 52 1.45 11.15 -4.09
CA VAL A 52 0.23 11.90 -3.73
C VAL A 52 0.52 13.28 -3.13
N TYR A 53 1.76 13.49 -2.67
CA TYR A 53 2.28 14.79 -2.25
C TYR A 53 3.81 14.72 -2.10
N ASP A 54 4.46 15.87 -1.83
CA ASP A 54 5.92 16.04 -1.75
C ASP A 54 6.68 14.95 -0.98
N ARG A 55 6.07 14.37 0.07
CA ARG A 55 6.69 13.36 0.94
C ARG A 55 5.85 12.09 1.05
N LEU A 56 4.79 11.95 0.26
CA LEU A 56 3.77 10.91 0.41
C LEU A 56 3.67 10.01 -0.82
N ILE A 57 3.86 8.71 -0.60
CA ILE A 57 3.55 7.64 -1.56
C ILE A 57 2.21 7.02 -1.20
N TYR A 58 1.44 6.67 -2.24
CA TYR A 58 0.28 5.80 -2.18
C TYR A 58 0.50 4.54 -3.01
N SER A 59 0.11 3.40 -2.47
CA SER A 59 -0.02 2.14 -3.21
C SER A 59 -1.17 1.31 -2.65
N ALA A 60 -1.81 0.46 -3.44
CA ALA A 60 -2.92 -0.35 -2.94
C ALA A 60 -3.13 -1.66 -3.71
N ILE A 61 -3.82 -2.59 -3.03
CA ILE A 61 -4.47 -3.74 -3.64
C ILE A 61 -5.98 -3.55 -3.59
N GLY A 62 -6.70 -4.09 -4.57
CA GLY A 62 -8.15 -3.98 -4.63
C GLY A 62 -8.69 -3.86 -6.05
N MET A 63 -9.92 -3.38 -6.16
CA MET A 63 -10.53 -3.11 -7.45
C MET A 63 -9.97 -1.80 -8.01
N GLN A 64 -9.54 -1.79 -9.28
CA GLN A 64 -8.83 -0.66 -9.87
C GLN A 64 -9.60 0.67 -9.73
N SER A 65 -10.92 0.66 -9.91
CA SER A 65 -11.75 1.86 -9.74
C SER A 65 -11.70 2.41 -8.31
N ASP A 66 -11.70 1.53 -7.31
CA ASP A 66 -11.71 1.90 -5.90
C ASP A 66 -10.32 2.40 -5.46
N VAL A 67 -9.27 1.76 -5.95
CA VAL A 67 -7.88 2.22 -5.81
C VAL A 67 -7.73 3.64 -6.39
N GLU A 68 -8.21 3.88 -7.61
CA GLU A 68 -8.15 5.20 -8.22
C GLU A 68 -9.01 6.25 -7.49
N ASN A 69 -10.20 5.87 -7.03
CA ASN A 69 -11.06 6.76 -6.24
C ASN A 69 -10.36 7.22 -4.95
N VAL A 70 -9.72 6.30 -4.22
CA VAL A 70 -8.94 6.63 -3.03
C VAL A 70 -7.74 7.50 -3.37
N ARG A 71 -7.02 7.20 -4.47
CA ARG A 71 -5.88 7.98 -4.93
C ARG A 71 -6.26 9.43 -5.24
N VAL A 72 -7.35 9.63 -5.99
CA VAL A 72 -7.85 10.96 -6.35
C VAL A 72 -8.23 11.73 -5.10
N GLY A 73 -9.01 11.12 -4.19
CA GLY A 73 -9.37 11.76 -2.92
C GLY A 73 -8.15 12.12 -2.07
N ALA A 74 -7.11 11.29 -2.08
CA ALA A 74 -5.87 11.59 -1.36
C ALA A 74 -5.13 12.80 -1.94
N ILE A 75 -5.01 12.89 -3.26
CA ILE A 75 -4.39 14.03 -3.95
C ILE A 75 -5.17 15.32 -3.67
N GLU A 76 -6.50 15.27 -3.80
CA GLU A 76 -7.38 16.41 -3.53
C GLU A 76 -7.24 16.90 -2.09
N PHE A 77 -7.26 15.98 -1.13
CA PHE A 77 -7.05 16.31 0.28
C PHE A 77 -5.68 16.97 0.51
N CYS A 78 -4.60 16.36 0.02
CA CYS A 78 -3.24 16.85 0.23
C CYS A 78 -3.05 18.25 -0.36
N HIS A 79 -3.51 18.48 -1.59
CA HIS A 79 -3.43 19.79 -2.23
C HIS A 79 -4.26 20.84 -1.49
N GLN A 80 -5.48 20.49 -1.04
CA GLN A 80 -6.32 21.40 -0.29
C GLN A 80 -5.68 21.75 1.07
N GLU A 81 -5.21 20.76 1.82
CA GLU A 81 -4.61 20.95 3.14
C GLU A 81 -3.31 21.78 3.04
N GLY A 82 -2.48 21.50 2.04
CA GLY A 82 -1.25 22.25 1.75
C GLY A 82 -1.53 23.71 1.39
N TYR A 83 -2.56 23.96 0.58
CA TYR A 83 -2.96 25.32 0.19
C TYR A 83 -3.61 26.10 1.35
N GLN A 84 -4.49 25.47 2.12
CA GLN A 84 -5.22 26.12 3.22
C GLN A 84 -4.35 26.36 4.44
N ARG A 85 -3.29 25.57 4.63
CA ARG A 85 -2.37 25.68 5.75
C ARG A 85 -0.94 25.87 5.27
N SER A 86 -0.18 24.78 5.20
CA SER A 86 1.20 24.77 4.77
C SER A 86 1.55 23.39 4.22
N GLU A 87 2.55 23.31 3.35
CA GLU A 87 3.06 22.03 2.85
C GLU A 87 3.50 21.08 3.97
N GLN A 88 4.03 21.63 5.08
CA GLN A 88 4.48 20.85 6.25
C GLN A 88 3.31 20.29 7.08
N ASP A 89 2.11 20.85 6.93
CA ASP A 89 0.90 20.35 7.59
C ASP A 89 0.31 19.11 6.90
N VAL A 90 0.75 18.81 5.67
CA VAL A 90 0.29 17.65 4.89
C VAL A 90 1.01 16.40 5.39
N THR A 91 0.38 15.71 6.33
CA THR A 91 0.92 14.51 6.99
C THR A 91 0.06 13.29 6.70
N ILE A 92 0.68 12.10 6.72
CA ILE A 92 -0.01 10.81 6.51
C ILE A 92 -1.20 10.63 7.45
N GLN A 93 -1.06 11.09 8.70
CA GLN A 93 -2.09 10.94 9.72
C GLN A 93 -3.33 11.76 9.36
N ARG A 94 -3.17 13.02 8.94
CA ARG A 94 -4.33 13.84 8.54
C ARG A 94 -4.98 13.28 7.28
N LEU A 95 -4.18 12.86 6.31
CA LEU A 95 -4.66 12.24 5.08
C LEU A 95 -5.50 10.99 5.37
N VAL A 96 -4.96 10.03 6.11
CA VAL A 96 -5.68 8.77 6.38
C VAL A 96 -6.89 9.01 7.28
N SER A 97 -6.81 9.88 8.29
CA SER A 97 -7.97 10.24 9.12
C SER A 97 -9.10 10.93 8.34
N HIS A 98 -8.78 11.57 7.20
CA HIS A 98 -9.79 12.13 6.29
C HIS A 98 -10.40 11.04 5.40
N ILE A 99 -9.56 10.27 4.73
CA ILE A 99 -9.96 9.24 3.75
C ILE A 99 -10.65 8.04 4.41
N SER A 100 -10.35 7.70 5.67
CA SER A 100 -10.98 6.58 6.37
C SER A 100 -12.49 6.74 6.59
N ARG A 101 -12.97 7.99 6.72
CA ARG A 101 -14.39 8.28 7.00
C ARG A 101 -15.33 7.84 5.88
N PRO A 102 -15.12 8.20 4.59
CA PRO A 102 -15.96 7.71 3.51
C PRO A 102 -15.90 6.19 3.36
N LEU A 103 -14.75 5.53 3.60
CA LEU A 103 -14.65 4.07 3.58
C LEU A 103 -15.51 3.43 4.66
N LYS A 104 -15.41 3.92 5.90
CA LYS A 104 -16.24 3.47 7.02
C LYS A 104 -17.74 3.65 6.74
N SER A 105 -18.11 4.79 6.16
CA SER A 105 -19.50 5.05 5.76
C SER A 105 -19.97 4.08 4.67
N ALA A 106 -19.16 3.85 3.63
CA ALA A 106 -19.50 2.95 2.53
C ALA A 106 -19.58 1.49 2.98
N PHE A 107 -18.71 1.07 3.91
CA PHE A 107 -18.76 -0.28 4.45
C PHE A 107 -20.04 -0.53 5.26
N GLY A 108 -20.48 0.45 6.06
CA GLY A 108 -21.71 0.35 6.86
C GLY A 108 -23.02 0.56 6.08
N ASP A 109 -22.95 1.06 4.84
CA ASP A 109 -24.11 1.27 3.99
C ASP A 109 -24.46 0.01 3.16
N PHE A 110 -25.51 -0.69 3.58
CA PHE A 110 -25.99 -1.91 2.94
C PHE A 110 -26.71 -1.68 1.59
N SER A 111 -26.96 -0.42 1.21
CA SER A 111 -27.59 -0.09 -0.07
C SER A 111 -26.60 0.00 -1.24
N THR A 112 -25.29 0.04 -0.94
CA THR A 112 -24.22 0.18 -1.92
C THR A 112 -23.18 -0.94 -1.79
N SER A 113 -22.42 -1.21 -2.86
CA SER A 113 -21.30 -2.15 -2.79
C SER A 113 -20.19 -1.58 -1.91
N PRO A 114 -19.53 -2.40 -1.07
CA PRO A 114 -18.39 -1.93 -0.29
C PRO A 114 -17.22 -1.60 -1.22
N ILE A 115 -16.42 -0.61 -0.81
CA ILE A 115 -15.17 -0.26 -1.49
C ILE A 115 -14.17 -1.40 -1.27
N VAL A 116 -13.57 -1.91 -2.35
CA VAL A 116 -12.58 -2.99 -2.30
C VAL A 116 -11.19 -2.39 -2.42
N VAL A 117 -10.59 -2.03 -1.29
CA VAL A 117 -9.24 -1.45 -1.24
C VAL A 117 -8.54 -1.80 0.07
N ARG A 118 -7.25 -2.11 -0.02
CA ARG A 118 -6.30 -2.07 1.10
C ARG A 118 -5.11 -1.24 0.65
N ALA A 119 -4.95 -0.07 1.25
CA ALA A 119 -4.00 0.94 0.82
C ALA A 119 -2.83 1.07 1.78
N LEU A 120 -1.63 1.23 1.22
CA LEU A 120 -0.41 1.67 1.88
C LEU A 120 -0.21 3.14 1.56
N PHE A 121 -0.08 3.93 2.62
CA PHE A 121 0.51 5.25 2.55
C PHE A 121 1.89 5.20 3.20
N ALA A 122 2.86 5.89 2.63
CA ALA A 122 4.19 6.05 3.21
C ALA A 122 4.60 7.51 3.21
N GLU A 123 5.14 7.98 4.34
CA GLU A 123 5.65 9.33 4.54
C GLU A 123 7.15 9.28 4.81
N VAL A 124 7.92 9.99 3.98
CA VAL A 124 9.36 10.15 4.17
C VAL A 124 9.62 11.35 5.08
N ALA A 125 10.29 11.11 6.20
CA ALA A 125 10.73 12.14 7.11
C ALA A 125 12.16 12.60 6.79
N ASP A 126 12.68 13.56 7.56
CA ASP A 126 14.07 14.01 7.39
C ASP A 126 15.08 12.99 7.97
N ASP A 127 14.63 12.09 8.85
CA ASP A 127 15.39 10.97 9.41
C ASP A 127 14.65 9.64 9.23
N ILE A 128 15.39 8.55 9.01
CA ILE A 128 14.82 7.21 8.74
C ILE A 128 13.92 6.67 9.86
N GLU A 129 14.27 6.94 11.11
CA GLU A 129 13.51 6.50 12.31
C GLU A 129 12.10 7.11 12.41
N ASN A 130 11.91 8.21 11.69
CA ASN A 130 10.68 9.00 11.67
C ASN A 130 9.85 8.76 10.41
N ASP A 131 10.31 7.93 9.48
CA ASP A 131 9.47 7.48 8.37
C ASP A 131 8.24 6.75 8.92
N ARG A 132 7.10 6.96 8.27
CA ARG A 132 5.82 6.42 8.72
C ARG A 132 5.13 5.69 7.60
N TYR A 133 4.53 4.57 7.95
CA TYR A 133 3.61 3.86 7.09
C TYR A 133 2.24 3.79 7.76
N THR A 134 1.19 3.86 6.95
CA THR A 134 -0.16 3.61 7.40
C THR A 134 -0.86 2.69 6.41
N ILE A 135 -1.40 1.60 6.92
CA ILE A 135 -2.27 0.70 6.14
C ILE A 135 -3.72 1.10 6.44
N LEU A 136 -4.47 1.40 5.39
CA LEU A 136 -5.90 1.70 5.42
C LEU A 136 -6.67 0.50 4.86
N GLU A 137 -7.57 -0.06 5.68
CA GLU A 137 -8.43 -1.18 5.32
C GLU A 137 -9.76 -0.70 4.73
N TYR A 138 -10.45 -1.62 4.08
CA TYR A 138 -11.70 -1.38 3.33
C TYR A 138 -12.87 -0.89 4.20
N ASP A 139 -12.85 -1.18 5.49
CA ASP A 139 -13.86 -0.78 6.48
C ASP A 139 -13.56 0.59 7.11
N GLY A 140 -12.49 1.25 6.67
CA GLY A 140 -12.02 2.52 7.18
C GLY A 140 -11.21 2.41 8.47
N ASP A 141 -10.89 1.20 8.95
CA ASP A 141 -9.87 1.07 9.99
C ASP A 141 -8.48 1.27 9.40
N TYR A 142 -7.53 1.67 10.24
CA TYR A 142 -6.16 1.88 9.81
C TYR A 142 -5.17 1.74 10.95
N PHE A 143 -3.97 1.28 10.62
CA PHE A 143 -2.91 1.09 11.61
C PHE A 143 -1.56 1.55 11.05
N ASN A 144 -0.65 1.91 11.95
CA ASN A 144 0.65 2.44 11.60
C ASN A 144 1.74 1.37 11.76
N THR A 145 2.72 1.40 10.87
CA THR A 145 3.94 0.58 10.97
C THR A 145 5.18 1.45 10.73
N LYS A 146 6.36 0.89 11.00
CA LYS A 146 7.66 1.55 10.86
C LYS A 146 8.68 0.61 10.25
N GLY A 147 9.69 1.16 9.57
CA GLY A 147 10.80 0.41 8.98
C GLY A 147 10.42 -0.37 7.72
N VAL A 148 9.53 -1.35 7.85
CA VAL A 148 9.02 -2.19 6.75
C VAL A 148 7.50 -2.24 6.82
N CYS A 149 6.84 -2.17 5.66
CA CYS A 149 5.40 -2.27 5.55
C CYS A 149 5.02 -3.21 4.39
N LEU A 150 4.16 -4.19 4.68
CA LEU A 150 3.73 -5.21 3.72
C LEU A 150 2.21 -5.16 3.59
N VAL A 151 1.73 -5.15 2.35
CA VAL A 151 0.31 -5.27 2.03
C VAL A 151 0.14 -6.50 1.17
N ALA A 152 -0.55 -7.49 1.71
CA ALA A 152 -0.75 -8.80 1.10
C ALA A 152 -2.25 -9.10 0.92
N PRO A 153 -2.64 -9.94 -0.06
CA PRO A 153 -4.03 -10.36 -0.27
C PRO A 153 -4.55 -11.35 0.78
N SER A 154 -3.67 -12.10 1.46
CA SER A 154 -4.01 -13.12 2.46
C SER A 154 -2.97 -13.16 3.59
N GLU A 155 -3.30 -13.83 4.70
CA GLU A 155 -2.37 -14.04 5.82
C GLU A 155 -1.17 -14.90 5.40
N GLU A 156 -1.39 -15.98 4.64
CA GLU A 156 -0.32 -16.83 4.11
C GLU A 156 0.66 -16.04 3.25
N SER A 157 0.13 -15.17 2.38
CA SER A 157 0.93 -14.25 1.56
C SER A 157 1.74 -13.29 2.43
N PHE A 158 1.12 -12.68 3.43
CA PHE A 158 1.81 -11.79 4.37
C PHE A 158 2.96 -12.50 5.10
N LEU A 159 2.72 -13.72 5.59
CA LEU A 159 3.73 -14.51 6.31
C LEU A 159 4.92 -14.84 5.41
N ALA A 160 4.69 -15.29 4.17
CA ALA A 160 5.74 -15.60 3.21
C ALA A 160 6.57 -14.34 2.85
N MET A 161 5.92 -13.20 2.64
CA MET A 161 6.61 -11.92 2.42
C MET A 161 7.50 -11.53 3.60
N ARG A 162 7.00 -11.71 4.83
CA ARG A 162 7.71 -11.36 6.06
C ARG A 162 8.91 -12.26 6.29
N GLU A 163 8.76 -13.57 6.08
CA GLU A 163 9.84 -14.54 6.17
C GLU A 163 10.97 -14.22 5.19
N ALA A 164 10.62 -13.82 3.95
CA ALA A 164 11.60 -13.43 2.94
C ALA A 164 12.43 -12.18 3.32
N LEU A 165 11.96 -11.36 4.26
CA LEU A 165 12.67 -10.17 4.74
C LEU A 165 13.29 -10.35 6.13
N GLU A 166 13.23 -11.55 6.69
CA GLU A 166 13.77 -11.81 8.02
C GLU A 166 15.29 -11.60 8.06
N GLY A 167 15.76 -10.82 9.03
CA GLY A 167 17.18 -10.48 9.18
C GLY A 167 17.70 -9.36 8.27
N VAL A 168 16.86 -8.77 7.41
CA VAL A 168 17.25 -7.62 6.58
C VAL A 168 17.23 -6.33 7.39
N ASP A 169 18.40 -5.70 7.57
CA ASP A 169 18.56 -4.41 8.24
C ASP A 169 18.54 -3.26 7.22
N PHE A 170 17.34 -2.94 6.70
CA PHE A 170 17.15 -1.93 5.65
C PHE A 170 17.86 -0.57 5.89
N PRO A 171 17.93 -0.04 7.13
CA PRO A 171 18.75 1.14 7.45
C PRO A 171 20.23 1.07 7.07
N LYS A 172 20.78 -0.12 6.79
CA LYS A 172 22.18 -0.35 6.41
C LYS A 172 22.36 -0.92 5.01
N VAL A 173 21.26 -1.20 4.31
CA VAL A 173 21.26 -1.83 2.98
C VAL A 173 21.26 -0.75 1.91
N LYS A 174 22.05 -0.95 0.84
CA LYS A 174 22.06 -0.03 -0.31
C LYS A 174 20.75 -0.15 -1.08
N GLN A 175 20.33 0.94 -1.72
CA GLN A 175 19.08 0.97 -2.51
C GLN A 175 18.89 -0.23 -3.45
N VAL A 176 19.90 -0.62 -4.23
CA VAL A 176 19.80 -1.74 -5.20
C VAL A 176 19.56 -3.08 -4.51
N ASP A 177 20.30 -3.35 -3.44
CA ASP A 177 20.15 -4.59 -2.66
C ASP A 177 18.79 -4.62 -1.95
N ALA A 178 18.36 -3.49 -1.38
CA ALA A 178 17.05 -3.35 -0.75
C ALA A 178 15.92 -3.59 -1.75
N LEU A 179 16.05 -3.06 -2.97
CA LEU A 179 15.07 -3.26 -4.04
C LEU A 179 14.98 -4.73 -4.46
N ALA A 180 16.11 -5.43 -4.55
CA ALA A 180 16.15 -6.86 -4.83
C ALA A 180 15.45 -7.69 -3.72
N GLN A 181 15.70 -7.37 -2.44
CA GLN A 181 15.03 -8.01 -1.30
C GLN A 181 13.51 -7.77 -1.30
N LEU A 182 13.06 -6.54 -1.58
CA LEU A 182 11.63 -6.24 -1.69
C LEU A 182 10.98 -6.95 -2.87
N ARG A 183 11.67 -7.03 -4.01
CA ARG A 183 11.19 -7.79 -5.20
C ARG A 183 11.00 -9.27 -4.86
N GLU A 184 11.97 -9.89 -4.20
CA GLU A 184 11.86 -11.30 -3.77
C GLU A 184 10.71 -11.49 -2.77
N SER A 185 10.57 -10.60 -1.79
CA SER A 185 9.46 -10.63 -0.84
C SER A 185 8.11 -10.60 -1.55
N VAL A 186 7.91 -9.71 -2.53
CA VAL A 186 6.65 -9.66 -3.30
C VAL A 186 6.41 -10.94 -4.09
N LEU A 187 7.44 -11.52 -4.72
CA LEU A 187 7.31 -12.80 -5.42
C LEU A 187 6.88 -13.93 -4.46
N LYS A 188 7.48 -13.99 -3.26
CA LYS A 188 7.08 -14.95 -2.22
C LYS A 188 5.65 -14.73 -1.74
N GLY A 189 5.20 -13.48 -1.65
CA GLY A 189 3.81 -13.17 -1.36
C GLY A 189 2.84 -13.58 -2.47
N MET A 190 3.26 -13.54 -3.74
CA MET A 190 2.40 -13.97 -4.85
C MET A 190 2.24 -15.48 -4.93
N ASP A 191 3.26 -16.22 -4.49
CA ASP A 191 3.30 -17.69 -4.55
C ASP A 191 3.78 -18.27 -3.21
N PRO A 192 2.98 -18.18 -2.14
CA PRO A 192 3.41 -18.56 -0.79
C PRO A 192 3.74 -20.05 -0.66
N ASP A 193 3.06 -20.89 -1.43
CA ASP A 193 3.19 -22.34 -1.43
C ASP A 193 4.03 -22.88 -2.61
N GLY A 194 4.47 -22.02 -3.52
CA GLY A 194 5.26 -22.40 -4.70
C GLY A 194 4.46 -23.06 -5.83
N SER A 195 3.12 -23.06 -5.73
CA SER A 195 2.23 -23.72 -6.68
C SER A 195 2.26 -23.06 -8.07
N ILE A 196 2.35 -21.73 -8.14
CA ILE A 196 2.38 -20.98 -9.41
C ILE A 196 3.68 -21.27 -10.17
N ALA A 197 4.81 -21.24 -9.47
CA ALA A 197 6.11 -21.56 -10.05
C ALA A 197 6.18 -23.02 -10.53
N ALA A 198 5.64 -23.97 -9.75
CA ALA A 198 5.60 -25.39 -10.10
C ALA A 198 4.72 -25.67 -11.33
N ALA A 199 3.62 -24.92 -11.49
CA ALA A 199 2.73 -25.03 -12.65
C ALA A 199 3.30 -24.36 -13.92
N GLY A 200 4.35 -23.55 -13.80
CA GLY A 200 4.88 -22.74 -14.91
C GLY A 200 3.94 -21.62 -15.35
N GLU A 201 2.95 -21.27 -14.52
CA GLU A 201 1.91 -20.29 -14.82
C GLU A 201 2.28 -18.91 -14.28
N MET A 202 3.47 -18.40 -14.58
CA MET A 202 3.81 -17.04 -14.16
C MET A 202 2.90 -16.04 -14.87
N PRO A 203 2.08 -15.26 -14.13
CA PRO A 203 1.22 -14.26 -14.74
C PRO A 203 2.08 -13.20 -15.45
N GLU A 204 1.60 -12.72 -16.60
CA GLU A 204 2.26 -11.67 -17.37
C GLU A 204 2.22 -10.35 -16.59
N LEU A 205 3.24 -10.16 -15.75
CA LEU A 205 3.39 -9.02 -14.86
C LEU A 205 4.76 -8.38 -15.06
N SER A 206 4.79 -7.07 -15.00
CA SER A 206 6.02 -6.28 -15.01
C SER A 206 6.33 -5.78 -13.61
N PHE A 207 7.60 -5.79 -13.25
CA PHE A 207 8.05 -5.22 -11.99
C PHE A 207 7.74 -3.70 -11.95
N GLU A 208 7.31 -3.23 -10.79
CA GLU A 208 7.04 -1.83 -10.53
C GLU A 208 7.67 -1.43 -9.21
N ALA A 209 8.54 -0.42 -9.25
CA ALA A 209 9.07 0.18 -8.05
C ALA A 209 9.19 1.69 -8.15
N ALA A 210 9.19 2.33 -6.99
CA ALA A 210 9.51 3.73 -6.84
C ALA A 210 10.23 3.99 -5.52
N ILE A 211 10.95 5.10 -5.48
CA ILE A 211 11.53 5.66 -4.26
C ILE A 211 10.96 7.07 -4.04
N MET A 212 10.67 7.40 -2.79
CA MET A 212 10.54 8.78 -2.34
C MET A 212 11.83 9.16 -1.64
N ILE A 213 12.59 10.07 -2.25
CA ILE A 213 13.94 10.44 -1.80
C ILE A 213 13.87 11.37 -0.59
N ARG A 214 14.72 11.06 0.40
CA ARG A 214 15.00 11.88 1.57
C ARG A 214 15.95 13.02 1.21
N GLY A 215 15.67 14.24 1.67
CA GLY A 215 16.53 15.39 1.43
C GLY A 215 15.78 16.70 1.55
N GLU A 216 16.46 17.83 1.35
CA GLU A 216 15.87 19.17 1.47
C GLU A 216 15.29 19.69 0.14
N ASP A 217 15.84 19.26 -1.00
CA ASP A 217 15.34 19.68 -2.30
C ASP A 217 13.91 19.18 -2.53
N LYS A 218 12.99 20.13 -2.73
CA LYS A 218 11.57 19.85 -2.97
C LYS A 218 11.27 19.40 -4.40
N VAL A 219 12.28 19.33 -5.26
CA VAL A 219 12.09 19.07 -6.69
C VAL A 219 12.29 17.57 -6.95
N ARG A 220 11.21 16.88 -7.34
CA ARG A 220 11.19 15.48 -7.85
C ARG A 220 11.75 14.44 -6.87
N ARG A 221 11.16 14.38 -5.67
CA ARG A 221 11.50 13.36 -4.66
C ARG A 221 11.00 11.97 -5.06
N PHE A 222 9.85 11.89 -5.71
CA PHE A 222 9.35 10.63 -6.23
C PHE A 222 10.05 10.24 -7.55
N GLN A 223 10.64 9.05 -7.58
CA GLN A 223 11.31 8.52 -8.75
C GLN A 223 10.91 7.07 -9.00
N ARG A 224 10.58 6.74 -10.25
CA ARG A 224 10.35 5.36 -10.67
C ARG A 224 11.68 4.64 -10.84
N LEU A 225 11.73 3.37 -10.46
CA LEU A 225 12.91 2.51 -10.59
C LEU A 225 12.64 1.37 -11.58
N GLY A 226 13.70 0.95 -12.29
CA GLY A 226 13.67 -0.24 -13.14
C GLY A 226 13.75 -1.54 -12.35
N ASP A 227 13.70 -2.69 -13.04
CA ASP A 227 13.98 -3.97 -12.38
C ASP A 227 15.46 -3.99 -11.94
N PRO A 228 15.77 -4.34 -10.68
CA PRO A 228 17.15 -4.44 -10.20
C PRO A 228 17.98 -5.51 -10.93
N LEU A 229 17.34 -6.40 -11.70
CA LEU A 229 18.00 -7.47 -12.45
C LEU A 229 18.28 -7.11 -13.93
N ASP A 230 17.84 -5.94 -14.40
CA ASP A 230 18.15 -5.39 -15.73
C ASP A 230 19.48 -4.60 -15.74
#